data_AF-A0A8T4FPI0-F1
#
_entry.id   AF-A0A8T4FPI0-F1
#
_cell.length_a   1.000
_cell.length_b   1.000
_cell.length_c   1.000
_cell.angle_alpha   90.00
_cell.angle_beta   90.00
_cell.angle_gamma   90.00
#
_symmetry.space_group_name_H-M   'P 1'
#
loop_
_entity.id
_entity.type
_entity.pdbx_description
1 polymer ?
#
loop_
_entity_poly.entity_id
_entity_poly.type
_entity_poly.pdbx_seq_one_letter_code
_entity_poly.pdbx_strand_id
1 'polypeptide(L)'
;MMVMAPGEGYGDIQEGLRGKRVFVWTCNTCARLCGVGGREKAEEAVRLLESGGVEVAGSAAVPAACFMSNARDRLGGSEGFDVVLALCCDIGAGCAREASGKPVVNPVETLGVGFLGEDGVPRLLRRSVRRMYKIGSYSTARRYT
;
A
#
# COMPACT_ATOMS: atom_id res chain seq x y z
N MET A 1 -7.77 10.20 11.33
CA MET A 1 -7.40 9.11 10.38
C MET A 1 -6.75 9.72 9.14
N MET A 2 -6.04 8.93 8.32
CA MET A 2 -5.70 9.36 6.96
C MET A 2 -6.86 9.04 6.03
N VAL A 3 -7.16 9.94 5.10
CA VAL A 3 -8.12 9.74 4.01
C VAL A 3 -7.32 9.38 2.76
N MET A 4 -7.81 8.37 2.04
CA MET A 4 -7.14 7.80 0.88
C MET A 4 -8.10 7.67 -0.29
N ALA A 5 -7.55 7.61 -1.49
CA ALA A 5 -8.26 7.23 -2.71
C ALA A 5 -7.44 6.18 -3.48
N PRO A 6 -8.07 5.37 -4.34
CA PRO A 6 -7.32 4.59 -5.33
C PRO A 6 -6.47 5.55 -6.18
N GLY A 7 -5.19 5.21 -6.40
CA GLY A 7 -4.33 5.90 -7.35
C GLY A 7 -4.33 5.22 -8.71
N GLU A 8 -3.15 5.02 -9.31
CA GLU A 8 -3.01 4.38 -10.62
C GLU A 8 -3.62 2.96 -10.63
N GLY A 9 -4.12 2.55 -11.80
CA GLY A 9 -4.79 1.26 -11.99
C GLY A 9 -3.85 0.07 -11.82
N TYR A 10 -4.41 -1.09 -11.46
CA TYR A 10 -3.65 -2.32 -11.19
C TYR A 10 -2.83 -2.85 -12.38
N GLY A 11 -3.20 -2.53 -13.62
CA GLY A 11 -2.53 -3.04 -14.82
C GLY A 11 -1.05 -2.63 -14.91
N ASP A 12 -0.75 -1.34 -14.71
CA ASP A 12 0.63 -0.83 -14.75
C ASP A 12 1.48 -1.37 -13.59
N ILE A 13 0.82 -1.68 -12.47
CA ILE A 13 1.45 -2.21 -11.27
C ILE A 13 1.85 -3.67 -11.46
N GLN A 14 1.00 -4.47 -12.11
CA GLN A 14 1.30 -5.87 -12.41
C GLN A 14 2.56 -6.00 -13.28
N GLU A 15 2.68 -5.19 -14.34
CA GLU A 15 3.88 -5.17 -15.17
C GLU A 15 5.14 -4.82 -14.37
N GLY A 16 5.07 -3.81 -13.48
CA GLY A 16 6.19 -3.43 -12.62
C GLY A 16 6.59 -4.47 -11.54
N LEU A 17 5.72 -5.45 -11.30
CA LEU A 17 5.90 -6.53 -10.32
C LEU A 17 6.23 -7.88 -10.97
N ARG A 18 6.18 -8.02 -12.30
CA ARG A 18 6.55 -9.28 -12.98
C ARG A 18 7.95 -9.73 -12.59
N GLY A 19 8.10 -11.03 -12.33
CA GLY A 19 9.36 -11.65 -11.93
C GLY A 19 9.81 -11.35 -10.50
N LYS A 20 8.99 -10.68 -9.69
CA LYS A 20 9.23 -10.45 -8.25
C LYS A 20 8.27 -11.27 -7.41
N ARG A 21 8.73 -11.69 -6.24
CA ARG A 21 7.91 -12.29 -5.18
C ARG A 21 7.31 -11.18 -4.33
N VAL A 22 5.99 -11.03 -4.35
CA VAL A 22 5.29 -9.89 -3.75
C VAL A 22 4.69 -10.28 -2.40
N PHE A 23 4.85 -9.42 -1.40
CA PHE A 23 4.08 -9.49 -0.16
C PHE A 23 3.00 -8.40 -0.14
N VAL A 24 1.74 -8.77 0.06
CA VAL A 24 0.63 -7.80 0.10
C VAL A 24 0.41 -7.31 1.53
N TRP A 25 0.56 -6.00 1.74
CA TRP A 25 0.46 -5.36 3.05
C TRP A 25 -0.72 -4.39 3.09
N THR A 26 -1.62 -4.51 4.06
CA THR A 26 -2.78 -3.62 4.16
C THR A 26 -3.15 -3.23 5.59
N CYS A 27 -3.85 -2.09 5.71
CA CYS A 27 -4.46 -1.62 6.95
C CYS A 27 -5.95 -1.99 7.01
N ASN A 28 -6.43 -2.52 8.13
CA ASN A 28 -7.82 -2.94 8.33
C ASN A 28 -8.68 -1.89 9.06
N THR A 29 -8.15 -0.69 9.28
CA THR A 29 -8.86 0.46 9.88
C THR A 29 -9.16 1.53 8.83
N CYS A 30 -8.29 2.54 8.67
CA CYS A 30 -8.60 3.70 7.82
C CYS A 30 -8.63 3.36 6.33
N ALA A 31 -7.75 2.46 5.86
CA ALA A 31 -7.73 2.06 4.44
C ALA A 31 -8.98 1.26 4.07
N ARG A 32 -9.45 0.38 4.97
CA ARG A 32 -10.73 -0.32 4.85
C ARG A 32 -11.90 0.66 4.78
N LEU A 33 -11.94 1.64 5.68
CA LEU A 33 -13.00 2.67 5.70
C LEU A 33 -13.00 3.55 4.45
N CYS A 34 -11.85 3.71 3.78
CA CYS A 34 -11.76 4.41 2.49
C CYS A 34 -11.98 3.49 1.27
N GLY A 35 -12.25 2.19 1.48
CA GLY A 35 -12.49 1.22 0.40
C GLY A 35 -11.24 0.82 -0.41
N VAL A 36 -10.04 1.20 0.02
CA VAL A 36 -8.78 0.94 -0.70
C VAL A 36 -7.94 -0.16 -0.09
N GLY A 37 -8.25 -0.57 1.14
CA GLY A 37 -7.53 -1.61 1.87
C GLY A 37 -8.45 -2.46 2.72
N GLY A 38 -7.85 -3.20 3.63
CA GLY A 38 -8.51 -4.19 4.47
C GLY A 38 -8.35 -5.59 3.90
N ARG A 39 -8.81 -6.59 4.67
CA ARG A 39 -8.64 -8.01 4.31
C ARG A 39 -9.18 -8.34 2.92
N GLU A 40 -10.38 -7.86 2.60
CA GLU A 40 -11.02 -8.10 1.30
C GLU A 40 -10.18 -7.56 0.13
N LYS A 41 -9.65 -6.33 0.26
CA LYS A 41 -8.81 -5.72 -0.78
C LYS A 41 -7.44 -6.40 -0.89
N ALA A 42 -6.88 -6.92 0.20
CA ALA A 42 -5.69 -7.76 0.11
C ALA A 42 -5.98 -9.05 -0.66
N GLU A 43 -7.07 -9.76 -0.34
CA GLU A 43 -7.44 -11.00 -1.06
C GLU A 43 -7.73 -10.74 -2.55
N GLU A 44 -8.39 -9.63 -2.88
CA GLU A 44 -8.59 -9.18 -4.26
C GLU A 44 -7.25 -8.94 -4.97
N ALA A 45 -6.33 -8.20 -4.35
CA ALA A 45 -5.03 -7.94 -4.92
C ALA A 45 -4.19 -9.21 -5.11
N VAL A 46 -4.23 -10.15 -4.16
CA VAL A 46 -3.57 -11.46 -4.27
C VAL A 46 -4.09 -12.20 -5.51
N ARG A 47 -5.41 -12.35 -5.63
CA ARG A 47 -6.05 -13.02 -6.79
C ARG A 47 -5.69 -12.35 -8.11
N LEU A 48 -5.74 -11.01 -8.16
CA LEU A 48 -5.38 -10.25 -9.35
C LEU A 48 -3.91 -10.47 -9.74
N LEU A 49 -2.97 -10.35 -8.79
CA LEU A 49 -1.55 -10.57 -9.04
C LEU A 49 -1.26 -12.00 -9.55
N GLU A 50 -1.80 -13.01 -8.87
CA GLU A 50 -1.60 -14.41 -9.25
C GLU A 50 -2.18 -14.71 -10.63
N SER A 51 -3.38 -14.21 -10.94
CA SER A 51 -3.99 -14.35 -12.28
C SER A 51 -3.17 -13.68 -13.39
N GLY A 52 -2.37 -12.67 -13.04
CA GLY A 52 -1.44 -11.98 -13.93
C GLY A 52 -0.06 -12.66 -14.04
N GLY A 53 0.16 -13.77 -13.34
CA GLY A 53 1.44 -14.49 -13.31
C GLY A 53 2.49 -13.88 -12.39
N VAL A 54 2.08 -13.04 -11.42
CA VAL A 54 2.97 -12.50 -10.39
C VAL A 54 2.93 -13.42 -9.16
N GLU A 55 4.10 -13.82 -8.66
CA GLU A 55 4.19 -14.67 -7.47
C GLU A 55 3.88 -13.87 -6.20
N VAL A 56 2.96 -14.36 -5.37
CA VAL A 56 2.63 -13.77 -4.07
C VAL A 56 3.18 -14.65 -2.95
N ALA A 57 4.12 -14.11 -2.19
CA ALA A 57 4.75 -14.81 -1.07
C ALA A 57 3.88 -14.83 0.20
N GLY A 58 2.92 -13.91 0.30
CA GLY A 58 2.02 -13.82 1.43
C GLY A 58 1.24 -12.52 1.46
N SER A 59 0.32 -12.43 2.41
CA SER A 59 -0.43 -11.19 2.68
C SER A 59 -0.70 -11.00 4.17
N ALA A 60 -0.82 -9.74 4.59
CA ALA A 60 -1.21 -9.40 5.95
C ALA A 60 -2.11 -8.15 5.98
N ALA A 61 -3.24 -8.29 6.67
CA ALA A 61 -4.13 -7.19 7.04
C ALA A 61 -4.02 -6.92 8.54
N VAL A 62 -3.40 -5.79 8.91
CA VAL A 62 -3.21 -5.43 10.32
C VAL A 62 -4.17 -4.34 10.77
N PRO A 63 -4.52 -4.25 12.07
CA PRO A 63 -5.42 -3.20 12.56
C PRO A 63 -4.93 -1.80 12.21
N ALA A 64 -3.64 -1.50 12.44
CA ALA A 64 -3.05 -0.20 12.14
C ALA A 64 -1.68 -0.38 11.47
N ALA A 65 -1.62 -0.23 10.15
CA ALA A 65 -0.37 -0.37 9.39
C ALA A 65 0.66 0.72 9.71
N CYS A 66 0.21 1.87 10.24
CA CYS A 66 1.06 2.96 10.69
C CYS A 66 1.71 2.72 12.06
N PHE A 67 1.45 1.58 12.71
CA PHE A 67 2.12 1.21 13.95
C PHE A 67 3.34 0.35 13.61
N MET A 68 4.54 0.84 13.95
CA MET A 68 5.78 0.13 13.66
C MET A 68 5.84 -1.28 14.27
N SER A 69 5.21 -1.50 15.43
CA SER A 69 5.10 -2.84 16.04
C SER A 69 4.40 -3.82 15.10
N ASN A 70 3.22 -3.47 14.59
CA ASN A 70 2.48 -4.31 13.65
C ASN A 70 3.29 -4.63 12.38
N ALA A 71 4.05 -3.66 11.88
CA ALA A 71 4.91 -3.86 10.71
C ALA A 71 6.08 -4.80 11.05
N ARG A 72 6.78 -4.59 12.18
CA ARG A 72 7.88 -5.47 12.62
C ARG A 72 7.42 -6.89 12.89
N ASP A 73 6.26 -7.08 13.52
CA ASP A 73 5.74 -8.41 13.85
C ASP A 73 5.39 -9.23 12.60
N ARG A 74 5.07 -8.57 11.48
CA ARG A 74 4.61 -9.23 10.24
C ARG A 74 5.62 -9.25 9.11
N LEU A 75 6.55 -8.28 9.10
CA LEU A 75 7.51 -8.07 8.02
C LEU A 75 8.96 -8.09 8.52
N GLY A 76 9.19 -7.94 9.83
CA GLY A 76 10.53 -7.97 10.41
C GLY A 76 11.13 -9.37 10.30
N GLY A 77 12.36 -9.46 9.78
CA GLY A 77 13.04 -10.75 9.56
C GLY A 77 12.31 -11.68 8.59
N SER A 78 11.35 -11.16 7.82
CA SER A 78 10.55 -11.94 6.90
C SER A 78 11.30 -12.09 5.57
N GLU A 79 11.77 -13.31 5.32
CA GLU A 79 12.45 -13.68 4.08
C GLU A 79 11.47 -14.14 2.99
N GLY A 80 11.96 -14.32 1.77
CA GLY A 80 11.19 -14.97 0.70
C GLY A 80 10.21 -14.08 -0.06
N PHE A 81 10.39 -12.76 -0.02
CA PHE A 81 9.74 -11.81 -0.94
C PHE A 81 10.71 -10.70 -1.31
N ASP A 82 10.52 -10.08 -2.47
CA ASP A 82 11.42 -9.05 -3.02
C ASP A 82 10.84 -7.64 -2.85
N VAL A 83 9.51 -7.53 -2.78
CA VAL A 83 8.80 -6.25 -2.79
C VAL A 83 7.50 -6.33 -2.00
N VAL A 84 7.12 -5.24 -1.36
CA VAL A 84 5.83 -5.10 -0.69
C VAL A 84 4.88 -4.30 -1.57
N LEU A 85 3.69 -4.83 -1.84
CA LEU A 85 2.55 -4.06 -2.35
C LEU A 85 1.74 -3.55 -1.17
N ALA A 86 1.82 -2.25 -0.88
CA ALA A 86 1.11 -1.62 0.22
C ALA A 86 -0.25 -1.07 -0.24
N LEU A 87 -1.34 -1.48 0.42
CA LEU A 87 -2.70 -0.98 0.23
C LEU A 87 -3.13 -0.16 1.46
N CYS A 88 -2.40 0.93 1.72
CA CYS A 88 -2.64 1.80 2.87
C CYS A 88 -2.04 3.20 2.65
N CYS A 89 -2.15 4.07 3.66
CA CYS A 89 -1.58 5.41 3.57
C CYS A 89 -0.05 5.40 3.57
N ASP A 90 0.55 6.53 3.20
CA ASP A 90 2.02 6.68 3.09
C ASP A 90 2.76 6.39 4.39
N ILE A 91 2.15 6.64 5.56
CA ILE A 91 2.73 6.29 6.86
C ILE A 91 2.84 4.77 7.00
N GLY A 92 1.77 4.03 6.67
CA GLY A 92 1.76 2.57 6.75
C GLY A 92 2.68 1.90 5.73
N ALA A 93 2.77 2.47 4.53
CA ALA A 93 3.76 2.05 3.52
C ALA A 93 5.20 2.31 4.00
N GLY A 94 5.44 3.46 4.64
CA GLY A 94 6.72 3.77 5.27
C GLY A 94 7.11 2.78 6.37
N CYS A 95 6.17 2.40 7.23
CA CYS A 95 6.39 1.38 8.27
C CYS A 95 6.75 0.02 7.66
N ALA A 96 6.09 -0.39 6.58
CA ALA A 96 6.41 -1.63 5.89
C ALA A 96 7.83 -1.62 5.29
N ARG A 97 8.23 -0.50 4.68
CA ARG A 97 9.59 -0.32 4.16
C ARG A 97 10.63 -0.44 5.26
N GLU A 98 10.43 0.28 6.36
CA GLU A 98 11.34 0.28 7.51
C GLU A 98 11.45 -1.11 8.16
N ALA A 99 10.32 -1.82 8.31
CA ALA A 99 10.30 -3.14 8.95
C ALA A 99 10.90 -4.24 8.08
N SER A 100 10.63 -4.22 6.77
CA SER A 100 11.10 -5.26 5.84
C SER A 100 12.49 -5.01 5.26
N GLY A 101 12.93 -3.75 5.20
CA GLY A 101 14.12 -3.34 4.45
C GLY A 101 13.97 -3.44 2.92
N LYS A 102 12.76 -3.68 2.41
CA LYS A 102 12.50 -3.96 0.98
C LYS A 102 11.79 -2.81 0.28
N PRO A 103 11.88 -2.74 -1.06
CA PRO A 103 11.09 -1.80 -1.85
C PRO A 103 9.59 -1.92 -1.57
N VAL A 104 8.89 -0.78 -1.58
CA VAL A 104 7.44 -0.71 -1.39
C VAL A 104 6.81 -0.02 -2.59
N VAL A 105 5.84 -0.69 -3.21
CA VAL A 105 4.95 -0.12 -4.23
C VAL A 105 3.62 0.19 -3.55
N ASN A 106 3.14 1.42 -3.67
CA ASN A 106 1.88 1.85 -3.06
C ASN A 106 0.98 2.52 -4.11
N PRO A 107 -0.04 1.81 -4.66
CA PRO A 107 -1.04 2.43 -5.52
C PRO A 107 -1.95 3.43 -4.84
N VAL A 108 -2.01 3.44 -3.50
CA VAL A 108 -3.00 4.23 -2.78
C VAL A 108 -2.53 5.67 -2.65
N GLU A 109 -3.37 6.61 -3.07
CA GLU A 109 -3.10 8.03 -2.86
C GLU A 109 -3.53 8.45 -1.46
N THR A 110 -2.60 9.02 -0.69
CA THR A 110 -2.90 9.61 0.62
C THR A 110 -3.30 11.08 0.46
N LEU A 111 -4.60 11.36 0.52
CA LEU A 111 -5.15 12.70 0.33
C LEU A 111 -4.86 13.64 1.50
N GLY A 112 -4.82 13.13 2.73
CA GLY A 112 -4.55 13.93 3.92
C GLY A 112 -5.18 13.42 5.19
N VAL A 113 -5.22 14.29 6.20
CA VAL A 113 -5.85 14.00 7.49
C VAL A 113 -7.33 14.27 7.40
N GLY A 114 -8.13 13.40 8.00
CA GLY A 114 -9.57 13.54 8.05
C GLY A 114 -10.23 12.70 9.15
N PHE A 115 -11.54 12.59 9.05
CA PHE A 115 -12.42 11.88 9.99
C PHE A 115 -13.51 11.12 9.22
N LEU A 116 -14.20 10.19 9.89
CA LEU A 116 -15.34 9.48 9.34
C LEU A 116 -16.61 10.23 9.75
N GLY A 117 -17.48 10.57 8.80
CA GLY A 117 -18.80 11.10 9.11
C GLY A 117 -19.72 10.04 9.72
N GLU A 118 -20.83 10.47 10.33
CA GLU A 118 -21.88 9.56 10.83
C GLU A 118 -22.51 8.72 9.71
N ASP A 119 -22.47 9.23 8.48
CA ASP A 119 -22.85 8.55 7.24
C ASP A 119 -21.86 7.47 6.79
N GLY A 120 -20.76 7.26 7.52
CA GLY A 120 -19.70 6.34 7.14
C GLY A 120 -18.81 6.84 6.00
N VAL A 121 -18.94 8.11 5.59
CA VAL A 121 -18.15 8.69 4.50
C VAL A 121 -16.90 9.37 5.06
N PRO A 122 -15.68 9.04 4.58
CA PRO A 122 -14.46 9.73 4.97
C PRO A 122 -14.48 11.20 4.49
N ARG A 123 -14.20 12.14 5.40
CA ARG A 123 -14.16 13.58 5.13
C ARG A 123 -12.76 14.12 5.36
N LEU A 124 -12.25 14.85 4.37
CA LEU A 124 -10.92 15.44 4.42
C LEU A 124 -10.94 16.73 5.24
N LEU A 125 -10.11 16.80 6.28
CA LEU A 125 -9.92 17.99 7.11
C LEU A 125 -8.78 18.86 6.58
N ARG A 126 -7.66 18.23 6.23
CA ARG A 126 -6.46 18.91 5.73
C ARG A 126 -5.78 18.06 4.68
N ARG A 127 -5.56 18.63 3.49
CA ARG A 127 -4.77 17.97 2.44
C ARG A 127 -3.34 17.73 2.88
N SER A 128 -2.82 16.55 2.54
CA SER A 128 -1.39 16.31 2.50
C SER A 128 -0.81 17.17 1.38
N VAL A 129 0.23 17.95 1.69
CA VAL A 129 1.13 18.43 0.64
C VAL A 129 2.06 17.27 0.34
N ARG A 130 1.96 16.71 -0.87
CA ARG A 130 2.94 15.71 -1.33
C ARG A 130 4.24 16.48 -1.59
N ARG A 131 5.01 16.72 -0.53
CA ARG A 131 6.41 17.12 -0.70
C ARG A 131 7.04 15.91 -1.37
N MET A 132 7.45 16.05 -2.64
CA MET A 132 8.33 15.09 -3.31
C MET A 132 9.63 15.03 -2.50
N TYR A 133 9.62 14.33 -1.38
CA TYR A 133 10.85 13.75 -0.88
C TYR A 133 11.22 12.74 -1.95
N LYS A 134 12.33 13.02 -2.64
CA LYS A 134 12.95 12.16 -3.64
C LYS A 134 13.44 10.88 -2.92
N ILE A 135 12.51 10.06 -2.45
CA ILE A 135 12.79 8.79 -1.78
C ILE A 135 12.62 7.73 -2.85
N GLY A 136 13.76 7.34 -3.44
CA GLY A 136 13.90 6.18 -4.33
C GLY A 136 12.84 6.10 -5.43
N SER A 137 13.05 6.83 -6.52
CA SER A 137 12.23 6.76 -7.73
C SER A 137 12.07 5.32 -8.22
N TYR A 138 10.85 4.81 -8.22
CA TYR A 138 10.29 4.19 -9.42
C TYR A 138 9.46 5.27 -10.10
N SER A 139 10.12 6.21 -10.77
CA SER A 139 9.47 7.02 -11.80
C SER A 139 9.82 6.38 -13.13
N THR A 140 8.90 5.63 -13.71
CA THR A 140 8.86 5.36 -15.15
C THR A 140 8.47 6.64 -15.88
N ALA A 141 9.32 7.66 -15.78
CA ALA A 141 9.28 8.80 -16.69
C ALA A 141 10.05 8.41 -17.95
N ARG A 142 9.51 7.49 -18.76
CA ARG A 142 9.83 7.47 -20.19
C ARG A 142 9.10 8.66 -20.79
N ARG A 143 9.86 9.74 -21.02
CA ARG A 143 9.50 10.76 -22.00
C ARG A 143 9.36 10.05 -23.34
N TYR A 144 8.14 9.93 -23.85
CA TYR A 144 7.93 9.80 -25.28
C TYR A 144 7.86 11.23 -25.81
N THR A 145 8.92 11.57 -26.55
CA THR A 145 9.11 12.69 -27.51
C THR A 145 8.21 13.90 -27.38
#